data_AF-A0A732P3Q4-F1
#
_entry.id   AF-A0A732P3Q4-F1
#
_cell.length_a   1.000
_cell.length_b   1.000
_cell.length_c   1.000
_cell.angle_alpha   90.00
_cell.angle_beta   90.00
_cell.angle_gamma   90.00
#
_symmetry.space_group_name_H-M   'P 1'
#
loop_
_entity.id
_entity.type
_entity.pdbx_description
1 polymer ?
#
loop_
_entity_poly.entity_id
_entity_poly.type
_entity_poly.pdbx_seq_one_letter_code
_entity_poly.pdbx_strand_id
1 'polypeptide(L)' 'VFEQFEIACYTSLLAAAKKAGDTASIPTIEAILKEEMQMADWLIKHIPQTTEQFLLRSEADGVEAKK' A
#
# COMPACT_ATOMS: atom_id res chain seq x y z
N VAL A 1 3.92 -6.33 1.30
CA VAL A 1 3.60 -6.30 2.74
C VAL A 1 3.76 -4.90 3.35
N PHE A 2 4.38 -3.94 2.66
CA PHE A 2 4.64 -2.60 3.19
C PHE A 2 3.37 -1.81 3.55
N GLU A 3 2.44 -1.63 2.61
CA GLU A 3 1.19 -0.88 2.85
C GLU A 3 0.36 -1.42 4.04
N GLN A 4 0.20 -2.75 4.12
CA GLN A 4 -0.55 -3.38 5.21
C GLN A 4 0.13 -3.19 6.58
N PHE A 5 1.47 -3.12 6.60
CA PHE A 5 2.21 -2.79 7.81
C PHE A 5 2.00 -1.32 8.20
N GLU A 6 2.04 -0.40 7.24
CA GLU A 6 1.80 1.02 7.50
C GLU A 6 0.37 1.31 7.96
N ILE A 7 -0.64 0.66 7.36
CA ILE A 7 -2.03 0.69 7.84
C ILE A 7 -2.11 0.30 9.32
N ALA A 8 -1.44 -0.77 9.72
CA ALA A 8 -1.42 -1.20 11.13
C ALA A 8 -0.72 -0.17 12.04
N CYS A 9 0.40 0.40 11.59
CA CYS A 9 1.14 1.43 12.31
C CYS A 9 0.31 2.70 12.49
N TYR A 10 -0.30 3.24 11.44
CA TYR A 10 -1.12 4.45 11.51
C TYR A 10 -2.41 4.24 12.30
N THR A 11 -2.99 3.04 12.26
CA THR A 11 -4.12 2.67 13.14
C THR A 11 -3.70 2.74 14.62
N SER A 12 -2.53 2.19 14.95
CA SER A 12 -1.98 2.26 16.32
C SER A 12 -1.66 3.70 16.73
N LEU A 13 -1.03 4.46 15.83
CA LEU A 13 -0.66 5.86 16.07
C LEU A 13 -1.88 6.76 16.28
N LEU A 14 -2.95 6.54 15.53
CA LEU A 14 -4.21 7.25 15.70
C LEU A 14 -4.81 7.03 17.09
N ALA A 15 -4.79 5.79 17.59
CA ALA A 15 -5.24 5.48 18.94
C ALA A 15 -4.37 6.14 20.00
N ALA A 16 -3.05 6.16 19.79
CA ALA A 16 -2.11 6.84 20.68
C ALA A 16 -2.35 8.36 20.72
N ALA A 17 -2.51 9.01 19.57
CA ALA A 17 -2.79 10.45 19.48
C ALA A 17 -4.10 10.83 20.21
N LYS A 18 -5.17 10.05 19.98
CA LYS A 18 -6.45 10.21 20.70
C LYS A 18 -6.28 10.09 22.21
N LYS A 19 -5.47 9.14 22.68
CA LYS A 19 -5.23 8.93 24.12
C LYS A 19 -4.34 10.02 24.73
N ALA A 20 -3.36 10.52 23.98
CA ALA A 20 -2.46 11.58 24.40
C ALA A 20 -3.10 12.98 24.38
N GLY A 21 -4.28 13.13 23.75
CA GLY A 21 -4.94 14.42 23.57
C GLY A 21 -4.32 15.27 22.45
N ASP A 22 -3.49 14.67 21.60
CA ASP A 22 -2.93 15.33 20.41
C ASP A 22 -3.98 15.35 19.29
N THR A 23 -4.94 16.26 19.42
CA THR A 23 -6.02 16.42 18.45
C THR A 23 -5.57 17.12 17.17
N ALA A 24 -4.45 17.84 17.20
CA ALA A 24 -3.92 18.55 16.05
C ALA A 24 -3.35 17.60 14.99
N SER A 25 -2.74 16.47 15.41
CA SER A 25 -2.17 15.48 14.48
C SER A 25 -3.17 14.49 13.90
N ILE A 26 -4.35 14.33 14.52
CA ILE A 26 -5.38 13.35 14.09
C ILE A 26 -5.75 13.47 12.61
N PRO A 27 -6.07 14.67 12.07
CA PRO A 27 -6.48 14.79 10.67
C PRO A 27 -5.39 14.33 9.69
N THR A 28 -4.12 14.62 10.01
CA THR A 28 -2.99 14.18 9.20
C THR A 28 -2.79 12.67 9.25
N ILE A 29 -2.90 12.06 10.43
CA ILE A 29 -2.79 10.61 10.60
C ILE A 29 -3.92 9.89 9.84
N GLU A 30 -5.16 10.40 9.92
CA GLU A 30 -6.30 9.83 9.20
C GLU A 30 -6.19 9.98 7.68
N ALA A 31 -5.64 11.11 7.20
CA ALA A 31 -5.37 11.32 5.79
C ALA A 31 -4.35 10.30 5.24
N ILE A 32 -3.22 10.13 5.93
CA ILE A 32 -2.19 9.16 5.52
C ILE A 32 -2.76 7.74 5.57
N LEU A 33 -3.44 7.35 6.65
CA LEU A 33 -4.06 6.03 6.76
C LEU A 33 -4.98 5.72 5.56
N LYS A 34 -5.75 6.71 5.10
CA LYS A 34 -6.62 6.57 3.93
C LYS A 34 -5.81 6.38 2.64
N GLU A 35 -4.71 7.11 2.46
CA GLU A 35 -3.82 6.96 1.31
C GLU A 35 -3.22 5.54 1.26
N GLU A 36 -2.72 5.02 2.38
CA GLU A 36 -2.13 3.66 2.42
C GLU A 36 -3.17 2.57 2.18
N MET A 37 -4.40 2.75 2.68
CA MET A 37 -5.51 1.83 2.35
C MET A 37 -5.83 1.84 0.85
N GLN A 38 -5.88 3.03 0.23
CA GLN A 38 -6.11 3.14 -1.21
C GLN A 38 -4.97 2.51 -2.02
N MET A 39 -3.72 2.66 -1.57
CA MET A 39 -2.56 2.05 -2.22
C MET A 39 -2.58 0.53 -2.08
N ALA A 40 -2.87 0.00 -0.89
CA ALA A 40 -3.02 -1.44 -0.67
C ALA A 40 -4.10 -2.05 -1.56
N ASP A 41 -5.27 -1.41 -1.63
CA ASP A 41 -6.38 -1.84 -2.48
C ASP A 41 -6.03 -1.76 -3.98
N TRP A 42 -5.30 -0.72 -4.38
CA TRP A 42 -4.83 -0.59 -5.75
C TRP A 42 -3.85 -1.70 -6.10
N LEU A 43 -2.86 -1.97 -5.25
CA LEU A 43 -1.87 -3.02 -5.48
C LEU A 43 -2.53 -4.40 -5.62
N ILE A 44 -3.43 -4.78 -4.71
CA ILE A 44 -4.04 -6.12 -4.75
C ILE A 44 -4.91 -6.30 -6.01
N LYS A 45 -5.55 -5.22 -6.49
CA LYS A 45 -6.34 -5.23 -7.72
C LYS A 45 -5.47 -5.40 -8.98
N HIS A 46 -4.26 -4.86 -9.02
CA HIS A 46 -3.42 -4.81 -10.23
C HIS A 46 -2.28 -5.84 -10.25
N ILE A 47 -1.92 -6.45 -9.12
CA ILE A 47 -0.90 -7.51 -9.04
C ILE A 47 -1.19 -8.70 -9.99
N PRO A 48 -2.43 -9.22 -10.11
CA PRO A 48 -2.71 -10.34 -11.00
C PRO A 48 -2.37 -10.03 -12.46
N GLN A 49 -2.85 -8.88 -12.97
CA GLN A 49 -2.57 -8.43 -14.34
C GLN A 49 -1.07 -8.22 -14.57
N THR A 50 -0.38 -7.60 -13.61
CA THR A 50 1.07 -7.37 -13.70
C THR A 50 1.83 -8.70 -13.76
N THR A 51 1.40 -9.69 -12.97
CA THR A 51 1.99 -11.03 -12.93
C THR A 51 1.79 -11.76 -14.25
N GLU A 52 0.58 -11.72 -14.81
CA GLU A 52 0.28 -12.31 -16.11
C GLU A 52 1.14 -11.70 -17.22
N GLN A 53 1.23 -10.37 -17.27
CA GLN A 53 2.07 -9.69 -18.25
C GLN A 53 3.55 -10.03 -18.11
N PHE A 54 4.04 -10.19 -16.88
CA PHE A 54 5.41 -10.61 -16.63
C PHE A 54 5.68 -12.02 -17.17
N LEU A 55 4.80 -12.99 -16.89
CA LEU A 55 4.95 -14.37 -17.37
C LEU A 55 4.92 -14.43 -18.89
N LEU A 56 3.97 -13.75 -19.54
CA LEU A 56 3.90 -13.67 -21.01
C LEU A 56 5.18 -13.12 -21.65
N ARG A 57 5.80 -12.11 -21.02
CA ARG A 57 7.09 -11.56 -21.49
C ARG A 57 8.26 -12.50 -21.24
N SER A 58 8.23 -13.24 -20.12
CA SER A 58 9.29 -14.18 -19.75
C SER A 58 9.33 -15.42 -20.62
N GLU A 59 8.20 -15.81 -21.22
CA GLU A 59 8.08 -16.97 -22.13
C GLU A 59 8.41 -16.63 -23.59
N ALA A 60 8.54 -15.36 -23.94
CA ALA A 60 8.88 -14.92 -25.30
C ALA A 60 10.40 -15.07 -25.55
N ASP A 61 10.79 -15.99 -26.43
CA ASP A 61 12.18 -16.19 -26.85
C ASP A 61 12.81 -14.88 -27.38
N GLY A 62 13.95 -14.50 -26.80
CA GLY A 62 14.77 -13.39 -27.27
C GLY A 62 14.42 -12.00 -26.72
N VAL A 63 13.46 -11.89 -25.79
CA VAL A 63 13.14 -10.62 -25.10
C VAL A 63 13.42 -10.79 -23.61
N GLU A 64 14.49 -10.16 -23.09
CA GLU A 64 14.71 -10.12 -21.64
C GLU A 64 13.49 -9.49 -20.96
N ALA A 65 12.93 -10.17 -19.95
CA ALA A 65 11.74 -9.77 -19.21
C ALA A 65 11.87 -8.46 -18.40
N LYS A 66 12.93 -7.67 -18.61
CA LYS A 66 13.16 -6.37 -17.96
C LYS A 66 12.84 -5.22 -18.92
N LYS A 67 11.66 -4.64 -18.74
CA LYS A 67 11.42 -3.19 -18.85
C LYS A 67 10.11 -2.83 -18.15
#